data_AF-A0A932MPP8-F1
#
_entry.id   AF-A0A932MPP8-F1
#
_cell.length_a   1.000
_cell.length_b   1.000
_cell.length_c   1.000
_cell.angle_alpha   90.00
_cell.angle_beta   90.00
_cell.angle_gamma   90.00
#
_symmetry.space_group_name_H-M   'P 1'
#
loop_
_entity.id
_entity.type
_entity.pdbx_description
1 polymer ?
#
loop_
_entity_poly.entity_id
_entity_poly.type
_entity_poly.pdbx_seq_one_letter_code
_entity_poly.pdbx_strand_id
1 'polypeptide(L)'
;MKIPTEVVESMARNVRKEIKQPDTFQTYGAESLTWLQSHGKHVAAGAGAAVLIAAGFWAYGYWSAKSHEKAALSYMLAQDAKGPEEIEALRRTAMAYPKTRAGIQARLELAAKLRERGELPAAEQEYRIVLAGGAASAMDRELAQRGQAAVLEAQGKCPEAVAVWREVLDRGSLISQEDLYLSIAGCQEKAGNLKEAARTLEEFSQKFPQSPFLNELYRERMNRLTSSAAAAPAPPRKPAK
;
A
#
# COMPACT_ATOMS: atom_id res chain seq x y z
N MET A 1 -1.45 14.17 81.91
CA MET A 1 -0.17 14.35 81.17
C MET A 1 -0.19 15.78 80.62
N LYS A 2 0.49 16.73 81.28
CA LYS A 2 0.50 18.14 80.87
C LYS A 2 1.55 18.31 79.77
N ILE A 3 1.14 18.81 78.61
CA ILE A 3 2.08 19.14 77.53
C ILE A 3 2.99 20.27 78.06
N PRO A 4 4.33 20.13 77.98
CA PRO A 4 5.24 21.16 78.48
C PRO A 4 5.01 22.48 77.75
N THR A 5 4.99 23.58 78.51
CA THR A 5 4.62 24.92 78.04
C THR A 5 5.50 25.40 76.88
N GLU A 6 6.77 25.00 76.84
CA GLU A 6 7.70 25.29 75.73
C GLU A 6 7.27 24.66 74.39
N VAL A 7 6.63 23.48 74.43
CA VAL A 7 6.14 22.79 73.23
C VAL A 7 4.88 23.48 72.69
N VAL A 8 3.99 23.93 73.58
CA VAL A 8 2.80 24.69 73.18
C VAL A 8 3.21 26.04 72.56
N GLU A 9 4.22 26.70 73.12
CA GLU A 9 4.70 27.99 72.64
C GLU A 9 5.52 27.87 71.35
N SER A 10 6.26 26.77 71.15
CA SER A 10 6.93 26.49 69.88
C SER A 10 5.95 26.11 68.77
N MET A 11 4.93 25.29 69.07
CA MET A 11 3.86 24.96 68.11
C MET A 11 3.03 26.19 67.74
N ALA A 12 2.64 27.02 68.69
CA ALA A 12 1.91 28.27 68.41
C ALA A 12 2.73 29.24 67.56
N ARG A 13 4.05 29.32 67.76
CA ARG A 13 4.95 30.12 66.92
C ARG A 13 5.06 29.56 65.50
N ASN A 14 5.17 28.24 65.33
CA ASN A 14 5.26 27.60 64.02
C ASN A 14 3.95 27.72 63.22
N VAL A 15 2.79 27.50 63.86
CA VAL A 15 1.47 27.66 63.23
C VAL A 15 1.22 29.10 62.80
N ARG A 16 1.60 30.09 63.62
CA ARG A 16 1.55 31.51 63.22
C ARG A 16 2.49 31.86 62.07
N LYS A 17 3.56 31.09 61.88
CA LYS A 17 4.54 31.27 60.81
C LYS A 17 4.06 30.65 59.50
N GLU A 18 3.41 29.49 59.55
CA GLU A 18 2.78 28.83 58.39
C GLU A 18 1.57 29.60 57.86
N ILE A 19 0.68 30.09 58.74
CA ILE A 19 -0.49 30.91 58.34
C ILE A 19 -0.07 32.26 57.71
N LYS A 20 1.16 32.72 57.99
CA LYS A 20 1.70 33.98 57.44
C LYS A 20 2.38 33.83 56.09
N GLN A 21 2.67 32.61 55.64
CA GLN A 21 3.20 32.40 54.31
C GLN A 21 2.04 32.41 53.32
N PRO A 22 2.14 33.15 52.20
CA PRO A 22 1.07 33.11 51.20
C PRO A 22 0.94 31.65 50.73
N ASP A 23 -0.29 31.12 50.81
CA ASP A 23 -0.59 29.75 50.37
C ASP A 23 0.06 29.51 49.01
N THR A 24 0.80 28.41 48.86
CA THR A 24 1.50 28.06 47.61
C THR A 24 0.57 28.15 46.40
N PHE A 25 -0.72 27.83 46.57
CA PHE A 25 -1.75 27.97 45.54
C PHE A 25 -1.98 29.44 45.11
N GLN A 26 -1.93 30.39 46.05
CA GLN A 26 -2.07 31.82 45.78
C GLN A 26 -0.83 32.40 45.09
N THR A 27 0.37 31.99 45.49
CA THR A 27 1.61 32.42 44.81
C THR A 27 1.70 31.85 43.40
N TYR A 28 1.42 30.55 43.23
CA TYR A 28 1.39 29.94 41.90
C TYR A 28 0.32 30.58 41.02
N GLY A 29 -0.88 30.87 41.55
CA GLY A 29 -1.94 31.56 40.81
C GLY A 29 -1.54 32.98 40.40
N ALA A 30 -0.97 33.76 41.33
CA ALA A 30 -0.53 35.12 41.07
C ALA A 30 0.64 35.17 40.07
N GLU A 31 1.64 34.31 40.24
CA GLU A 31 2.79 34.19 39.33
C GLU A 31 2.36 33.77 37.92
N SER A 32 1.44 32.80 37.82
CA SER A 32 0.87 32.37 36.55
C SER A 32 0.14 33.51 35.84
N LEU A 33 -0.62 34.32 36.59
CA LEU A 33 -1.36 35.45 36.03
C LEU A 33 -0.42 36.56 35.53
N THR A 34 0.62 36.91 36.31
CA THR A 34 1.64 37.87 35.88
C THR A 34 2.45 37.37 34.69
N TRP A 35 2.78 36.08 34.64
CA TRP A 35 3.46 35.47 33.50
C TRP A 35 2.58 35.46 32.24
N LEU A 36 1.28 35.19 32.39
CA LEU A 36 0.32 35.24 31.28
C LEU A 36 0.13 36.68 30.78
N GLN A 37 0.17 37.67 31.66
CA GLN A 37 0.14 39.09 31.27
C GLN A 37 1.41 39.49 30.51
N SER A 38 2.59 39.03 30.93
CA SER A 38 3.85 39.36 30.27
C SER A 38 4.08 38.59 28.97
N HIS A 39 3.55 37.37 28.84
CA HIS A 39 3.70 36.51 27.65
C HIS A 39 2.40 36.35 26.84
N GLY A 40 1.34 37.09 27.17
CA GLY A 40 0.00 36.89 26.65
C GLY A 40 -0.11 36.98 25.13
N LYS A 41 0.73 37.80 24.48
CA LYS A 41 0.79 37.88 23.01
C LYS A 41 1.31 36.57 22.38
N HIS A 42 2.32 35.94 23.00
CA HIS A 42 2.87 34.67 22.52
C HIS A 42 1.94 33.50 22.84
N VAL A 43 1.30 33.50 24.01
CA VAL A 43 0.29 32.50 24.39
C VAL A 43 -0.94 32.60 23.47
N ALA A 44 -1.43 33.80 23.19
CA ALA A 44 -2.54 34.01 22.26
C ALA A 44 -2.17 33.60 20.82
N ALA A 45 -0.96 33.91 20.36
CA ALA A 45 -0.48 33.47 19.05
C ALA A 45 -0.36 31.94 18.98
N GLY A 46 0.16 31.29 20.03
CA GLY A 46 0.25 29.83 20.12
C GLY A 46 -1.12 29.16 20.17
N ALA A 47 -2.05 29.69 20.97
CA ALA A 47 -3.42 29.22 21.03
C ALA A 47 -4.16 29.40 19.68
N GLY A 48 -3.97 30.54 19.01
CA GLY A 48 -4.50 30.77 17.67
C GLY A 48 -3.97 29.77 16.64
N ALA A 49 -2.66 29.51 16.65
CA ALA A 49 -2.05 28.49 15.79
C ALA A 49 -2.61 27.10 16.09
N ALA A 50 -2.80 26.73 17.35
CA ALA A 50 -3.39 25.45 17.74
C ALA A 50 -4.83 25.30 17.24
N VAL A 51 -5.65 26.36 17.33
CA VAL A 51 -7.02 26.36 16.80
C VAL A 51 -7.02 26.19 15.27
N LEU A 52 -6.14 26.87 14.55
CA LEU A 52 -6.03 26.72 13.10
C LEU A 52 -5.60 25.30 12.70
N ILE A 53 -4.65 24.70 13.42
CA ILE A 53 -4.24 23.31 13.20
C ILE A 53 -5.41 22.36 13.46
N ALA A 54 -6.14 22.53 14.57
CA ALA A 54 -7.30 21.72 14.90
C ALA A 54 -8.42 21.85 13.85
N ALA A 55 -8.71 23.08 13.40
CA ALA A 55 -9.68 23.34 12.34
C ALA A 55 -9.24 22.71 11.01
N GLY A 56 -7.96 22.78 10.67
CA GLY A 56 -7.39 22.11 9.50
C GLY A 56 -7.52 20.59 9.57
N PHE A 57 -7.23 19.98 10.73
CA PHE A 57 -7.41 18.54 10.95
C PHE A 57 -8.88 18.12 10.85
N TRP A 58 -9.80 18.90 11.43
CA TRP A 58 -11.23 18.65 11.36
C TRP A 58 -11.77 18.78 9.93
N ALA A 59 -11.39 19.84 9.21
CA ALA A 59 -11.75 20.03 7.80
C ALA A 59 -11.20 18.91 6.91
N TYR A 60 -9.95 18.49 7.14
CA TYR A 60 -9.35 17.35 6.45
C TYR A 60 -10.12 16.05 6.71
N GLY A 61 -10.46 15.75 7.96
CA GLY A 61 -11.25 14.58 8.33
C GLY A 61 -12.65 14.57 7.69
N TYR A 62 -13.35 15.71 7.75
CA TYR A 62 -14.67 15.86 7.13
C TYR A 62 -14.61 15.68 5.61
N TRP A 63 -13.65 16.31 4.94
CA TRP A 63 -13.47 16.18 3.50
C TRP A 63 -13.07 14.75 3.10
N SER A 64 -12.19 14.11 3.88
CA SER A 64 -11.78 12.73 3.66
C SER A 64 -12.97 11.78 3.76
N ALA A 65 -13.78 11.87 4.82
CA ALA A 65 -14.97 11.02 5.00
C ALA A 65 -15.94 11.16 3.82
N LYS A 66 -16.26 12.40 3.41
CA LYS A 66 -17.15 12.67 2.28
C LYS A 66 -16.56 12.21 0.94
N SER A 67 -15.23 12.19 0.82
CA SER A 67 -14.56 11.68 -0.38
C SER A 67 -14.76 10.17 -0.54
N HIS A 68 -14.78 9.39 0.55
CA HIS A 68 -14.97 7.94 0.48
C HIS A 68 -16.35 7.54 -0.01
N GLU A 69 -17.40 8.19 0.49
CA GLU A 69 -18.79 7.94 0.07
C GLU A 69 -19.01 8.28 -1.41
N LYS A 70 -18.56 9.47 -1.83
CA LYS A 70 -18.64 9.88 -3.24
C LYS A 70 -17.82 8.99 -4.15
N ALA A 71 -16.64 8.56 -3.70
CA ALA A 71 -15.80 7.64 -4.47
C ALA A 71 -16.47 6.28 -4.64
N ALA A 72 -17.10 5.74 -3.60
CA ALA A 72 -17.82 4.48 -3.66
C ALA A 72 -19.01 4.56 -4.64
N LEU A 73 -19.82 5.62 -4.56
CA LEU A 73 -20.91 5.86 -5.51
C LEU A 73 -20.40 6.01 -6.95
N SER A 74 -19.34 6.80 -7.14
CA SER A 74 -18.72 7.00 -8.46
C SER A 74 -18.22 5.68 -9.06
N TYR A 75 -17.62 4.82 -8.23
CA TYR A 75 -17.14 3.52 -8.66
C TYR A 75 -18.28 2.56 -9.00
N MET A 76 -19.33 2.52 -8.19
CA MET A 76 -20.54 1.72 -8.46
C MET A 76 -21.16 2.11 -9.80
N LEU A 77 -21.33 3.41 -10.06
CA LEU A 77 -21.83 3.90 -11.35
C LEU A 77 -20.91 3.55 -12.52
N ALA A 78 -19.60 3.47 -12.29
CA ALA A 78 -18.65 3.03 -13.32
C ALA A 78 -18.82 1.54 -13.66
N GLN A 79 -19.11 0.69 -12.68
CA GLN A 79 -19.35 -0.75 -12.89
C GLN A 79 -20.67 -1.04 -13.64
N ASP A 80 -21.68 -0.18 -13.47
CA ASP A 80 -22.95 -0.31 -14.18
C ASP A 80 -22.87 0.13 -15.66
N ALA A 81 -21.88 0.96 -15.99
CA ALA A 81 -21.62 1.39 -17.35
C ALA A 81 -21.04 0.23 -18.20
N LYS A 82 -21.18 0.32 -19.52
CA LYS A 82 -20.67 -0.69 -20.44
C LYS A 82 -19.83 -0.09 -21.55
N GLY A 83 -18.81 -0.83 -21.98
CA GLY A 83 -18.05 -0.49 -23.17
C GLY A 83 -17.23 0.80 -22.97
N PRO A 84 -17.25 1.77 -23.91
CA PRO A 84 -16.46 3.00 -23.79
C PRO A 84 -16.82 3.88 -22.58
N GLU A 85 -18.08 3.89 -22.17
CA GLU A 85 -18.54 4.72 -21.03
C GLU A 85 -17.96 4.22 -19.70
N GLU A 86 -17.81 2.91 -19.56
CA GLU A 86 -17.18 2.26 -18.40
C GLU A 86 -15.75 2.76 -18.18
N ILE A 87 -14.92 2.73 -19.24
CA ILE A 87 -13.52 3.20 -19.16
C ILE A 87 -13.44 4.66 -18.73
N GLU A 88 -14.30 5.52 -19.27
CA GLU A 88 -14.30 6.94 -18.91
C GLU A 88 -14.83 7.17 -17.49
N ALA A 89 -15.81 6.39 -17.03
CA ALA A 89 -16.30 6.45 -15.66
C ALA A 89 -15.24 5.96 -14.65
N LEU A 90 -14.53 4.88 -14.97
CA LEU A 90 -13.40 4.37 -14.18
C LEU A 90 -12.27 5.40 -14.12
N ARG A 91 -11.89 6.00 -15.25
CA ARG A 91 -10.88 7.07 -15.33
C ARG A 91 -11.26 8.27 -14.46
N ARG A 92 -12.49 8.77 -14.58
CA ARG A 92 -12.98 9.88 -13.75
C ARG A 92 -12.92 9.53 -12.26
N THR A 93 -13.34 8.34 -11.88
CA THR A 93 -13.29 7.87 -10.48
C THR A 93 -11.86 7.80 -9.95
N ALA A 94 -10.96 7.18 -10.71
CA ALA A 94 -9.55 7.02 -10.35
C ALA A 94 -8.81 8.37 -10.23
N MET A 95 -9.17 9.36 -11.06
CA MET A 95 -8.58 10.70 -11.04
C MET A 95 -9.16 11.59 -9.93
N ALA A 96 -10.47 11.52 -9.69
CA ALA A 96 -11.14 12.34 -8.68
C ALA A 96 -10.85 11.86 -7.25
N TYR A 97 -10.62 10.55 -7.06
CA TYR A 97 -10.48 9.95 -5.72
C TYR A 97 -9.22 9.07 -5.58
N PRO A 98 -8.01 9.55 -5.93
CA PRO A 98 -6.81 8.71 -6.09
C PRO A 98 -6.30 8.07 -4.78
N LYS A 99 -6.78 8.55 -3.62
CA LYS A 99 -6.37 8.07 -2.29
C LYS A 99 -7.45 7.23 -1.58
N THR A 100 -8.60 7.02 -2.22
CA THR A 100 -9.67 6.20 -1.63
C THR A 100 -9.59 4.77 -2.16
N ARG A 101 -10.14 3.80 -1.41
CA ARG A 101 -10.24 2.41 -1.86
C ARG A 101 -10.93 2.31 -3.23
N ALA A 102 -12.05 3.01 -3.40
CA ALA A 102 -12.80 2.99 -4.64
C ALA A 102 -12.03 3.58 -5.83
N GLY A 103 -11.25 4.65 -5.62
CA GLY A 103 -10.38 5.19 -6.69
C GLY A 103 -9.23 4.27 -7.06
N ILE A 104 -8.67 3.51 -6.11
CA ILE A 104 -7.64 2.50 -6.36
C ILE A 104 -8.22 1.32 -7.15
N GLN A 105 -9.40 0.81 -6.74
CA GLN A 105 -10.10 -0.25 -7.49
C GLN A 105 -10.45 0.21 -8.90
N ALA A 106 -11.01 1.42 -9.05
CA ALA A 106 -11.30 1.98 -10.36
C ALA A 106 -10.07 2.07 -11.26
N ARG A 107 -8.89 2.36 -10.69
CA ARG A 107 -7.63 2.42 -11.43
C ARG A 107 -7.12 1.05 -11.85
N LEU A 108 -7.19 0.05 -10.97
CA LEU A 108 -6.83 -1.33 -11.29
C LEU A 108 -7.71 -1.89 -12.41
N GLU A 109 -9.01 -1.63 -12.35
CA GLU A 109 -9.98 -2.06 -13.34
C GLU A 109 -9.82 -1.31 -14.66
N LEU A 110 -9.60 0.01 -14.61
CA LEU A 110 -9.25 0.81 -15.79
C LEU A 110 -8.04 0.21 -16.51
N ALA A 111 -6.97 -0.10 -15.78
CA ALA A 111 -5.76 -0.70 -16.35
C ALA A 111 -6.06 -2.05 -17.03
N ALA A 112 -6.91 -2.89 -16.41
CA ALA A 112 -7.34 -4.15 -17.00
C ALA A 112 -8.14 -3.96 -18.29
N LYS A 113 -9.10 -3.01 -18.32
CA LYS A 113 -9.88 -2.69 -19.52
C LYS A 113 -9.03 -2.11 -20.65
N LEU A 114 -8.07 -1.25 -20.33
CA LEU A 114 -7.12 -0.72 -21.31
C LEU A 114 -6.27 -1.84 -21.90
N ARG A 115 -5.83 -2.80 -21.08
CA ARG A 115 -5.10 -3.99 -21.56
C ARG A 115 -5.96 -4.85 -22.48
N GLU A 116 -7.22 -5.10 -22.13
CA GLU A 116 -8.18 -5.85 -22.96
C GLU A 116 -8.40 -5.19 -24.33
N ARG A 117 -8.32 -3.86 -24.41
CA ARG A 117 -8.37 -3.09 -25.67
C ARG A 117 -7.05 -3.04 -26.45
N GLY A 118 -5.98 -3.60 -25.91
CA GLY A 118 -4.64 -3.50 -26.50
C GLY A 118 -3.97 -2.14 -26.30
N GLU A 119 -4.52 -1.26 -25.47
CA GLU A 119 -3.91 0.03 -25.09
C GLU A 119 -2.81 -0.21 -24.02
N LEU A 120 -1.82 -1.05 -24.36
CA LEU A 120 -0.83 -1.57 -23.43
C LEU A 120 0.00 -0.48 -22.72
N PRO A 121 0.47 0.60 -23.39
CA PRO A 121 1.21 1.66 -22.70
C PRO A 121 0.36 2.41 -21.65
N ALA A 122 -0.93 2.62 -21.94
CA ALA A 122 -1.84 3.28 -21.03
C ALA A 122 -2.15 2.37 -19.82
N ALA A 123 -2.41 1.08 -20.07
CA ALA A 123 -2.60 0.09 -19.00
C ALA A 123 -1.38 0.01 -18.06
N GLU A 124 -0.17 -0.06 -18.61
CA GLU A 124 1.07 -0.08 -17.82
C GLU A 124 1.23 1.17 -16.95
N GLN A 125 0.87 2.34 -17.48
CA GLN A 125 0.92 3.59 -16.72
C GLN A 125 -0.03 3.57 -15.52
N GLU A 126 -1.25 3.06 -15.69
CA GLU A 126 -2.23 3.00 -14.61
C GLU A 126 -1.79 2.05 -13.48
N TYR A 127 -1.22 0.88 -13.82
CA TYR A 127 -0.63 -0.02 -12.82
C TYR A 127 0.54 0.64 -12.08
N ARG A 128 1.44 1.33 -12.79
CA ARG A 128 2.55 2.07 -12.16
C ARG A 128 2.08 3.13 -11.18
N ILE A 129 0.97 3.81 -11.45
CA ILE A 129 0.40 4.79 -10.52
C ILE A 129 -0.08 4.12 -9.23
N VAL A 130 -0.69 2.94 -9.31
CA VAL A 130 -1.08 2.17 -8.11
C VAL A 130 0.16 1.77 -7.30
N LEU A 131 1.22 1.30 -7.96
CA LEU A 131 2.46 0.85 -7.31
C LEU A 131 3.24 1.99 -6.64
N ALA A 132 3.20 3.19 -7.22
CA ALA A 132 3.79 4.39 -6.62
C ALA A 132 2.92 4.99 -5.50
N GLY A 133 1.64 4.62 -5.43
CA GLY A 133 0.68 5.19 -4.50
C GLY A 133 0.79 4.67 -3.07
N GLY A 134 0.88 5.58 -2.09
CA GLY A 134 0.90 5.22 -0.66
C GLY A 134 -0.42 4.66 -0.13
N ALA A 135 -1.55 4.92 -0.81
CA ALA A 135 -2.89 4.50 -0.37
C ALA A 135 -3.25 3.05 -0.77
N ALA A 136 -2.46 2.41 -1.65
CA ALA A 136 -2.69 1.06 -2.11
C ALA A 136 -2.33 0.03 -1.01
N SER A 137 -3.26 -0.89 -0.72
CA SER A 137 -3.02 -2.00 0.19
C SER A 137 -2.02 -3.01 -0.40
N ALA A 138 -1.55 -3.97 0.41
CA ALA A 138 -0.66 -5.03 -0.09
C ALA A 138 -1.31 -5.84 -1.22
N MET A 139 -2.61 -6.14 -1.09
CA MET A 139 -3.35 -6.85 -2.14
C MET A 139 -3.51 -6.01 -3.41
N ASP A 140 -3.75 -4.70 -3.29
CA ASP A 140 -3.84 -3.80 -4.46
C ASP A 140 -2.50 -3.73 -5.20
N ARG A 141 -1.39 -3.68 -4.47
CA ARG A 141 -0.04 -3.66 -5.04
C ARG A 141 0.28 -4.97 -5.76
N GLU A 142 -0.09 -6.11 -5.18
CA GLU A 142 0.10 -7.39 -5.86
C GLU A 142 -0.75 -7.50 -7.13
N LEU A 143 -2.03 -7.09 -7.09
CA LEU A 143 -2.87 -7.03 -8.27
C LEU A 143 -2.26 -6.14 -9.36
N ALA A 144 -1.72 -4.98 -8.98
CA ALA A 144 -1.03 -4.09 -9.91
C ALA A 144 0.25 -4.70 -10.48
N GLN A 145 1.05 -5.42 -9.68
CA GLN A 145 2.25 -6.12 -10.14
C GLN A 145 1.91 -7.21 -11.16
N ARG A 146 0.92 -8.04 -10.86
CA ARG A 146 0.44 -9.10 -11.77
C ARG A 146 -0.10 -8.51 -13.07
N GLY A 147 -0.91 -7.46 -12.96
CA GLY A 147 -1.45 -6.75 -14.10
C GLY A 147 -0.37 -6.11 -14.97
N GLN A 148 0.61 -5.44 -14.35
CA GLN A 148 1.75 -4.86 -15.04
C GLN A 148 2.57 -5.92 -15.77
N ALA A 149 2.88 -7.04 -15.12
CA ALA A 149 3.60 -8.15 -15.74
C ALA A 149 2.82 -8.76 -16.92
N ALA A 150 1.50 -8.90 -16.80
CA ALA A 150 0.65 -9.33 -17.92
C ALA A 150 0.65 -8.33 -19.09
N VAL A 151 0.72 -7.03 -18.81
CA VAL A 151 0.90 -5.99 -19.84
C VAL A 151 2.27 -6.12 -20.51
N LEU A 152 3.34 -6.29 -19.73
CA LEU A 152 4.71 -6.51 -20.25
C LEU A 152 4.77 -7.75 -21.14
N GLU A 153 4.16 -8.85 -20.72
CA GLU A 153 4.02 -10.06 -21.55
C GLU A 153 3.30 -9.76 -22.87
N ALA A 154 2.17 -9.03 -22.83
CA ALA A 154 1.43 -8.65 -24.03
C ALA A 154 2.23 -7.73 -24.97
N GLN A 155 3.17 -6.96 -24.43
CA GLN A 155 4.13 -6.15 -25.19
C GLN A 155 5.32 -6.97 -25.74
N GLY A 156 5.39 -8.27 -25.46
CA GLY A 156 6.54 -9.14 -25.81
C GLY A 156 7.75 -8.99 -24.90
N LYS A 157 7.65 -8.21 -23.82
CA LYS A 157 8.70 -7.95 -22.83
C LYS A 157 8.72 -9.04 -21.76
N CYS A 158 8.93 -10.28 -22.21
CA CYS A 158 8.85 -11.44 -21.35
C CYS A 158 9.90 -11.49 -20.23
N PRO A 159 11.17 -11.12 -20.45
CA PRO A 159 12.15 -11.06 -19.37
C PRO A 159 11.71 -10.13 -18.22
N GLU A 160 11.15 -8.97 -18.55
CA GLU A 160 10.65 -7.99 -17.59
C GLU A 160 9.41 -8.50 -16.84
N ALA A 161 8.48 -9.13 -17.55
CA ALA A 161 7.29 -9.75 -16.95
C ALA A 161 7.67 -10.85 -15.92
N VAL A 162 8.62 -11.72 -16.29
CA VAL A 162 9.12 -12.80 -15.43
C VAL A 162 9.79 -12.24 -14.17
N ALA A 163 10.56 -11.16 -14.29
CA ALA A 163 11.19 -10.53 -13.13
C ALA A 163 10.13 -10.05 -12.12
N VAL A 164 9.06 -9.39 -12.58
CA VAL A 164 7.97 -8.92 -11.72
C VAL A 164 7.24 -10.09 -11.05
N TRP A 165 6.87 -11.14 -11.79
CA TRP A 165 6.19 -12.30 -11.20
C TRP A 165 7.08 -13.08 -10.21
N ARG A 166 8.39 -13.20 -10.49
CA ARG A 166 9.36 -13.79 -9.54
C ARG A 166 9.44 -12.98 -8.25
N GLU A 167 9.46 -11.66 -8.34
CA GLU A 167 9.45 -10.79 -7.16
C GLU A 167 8.19 -10.98 -6.29
N VAL A 168 7.04 -11.23 -6.92
CA VAL A 168 5.80 -11.58 -6.19
C VAL A 168 5.92 -12.97 -5.55
N LEU A 169 6.46 -13.97 -6.26
CA LEU A 169 6.69 -15.30 -5.70
C LEU A 169 7.64 -15.26 -4.49
N ASP A 170 8.75 -14.53 -4.60
CA ASP A 170 9.80 -14.46 -3.57
C ASP A 170 9.30 -13.80 -2.28
N ARG A 171 8.44 -12.79 -2.39
CA ARG A 171 7.80 -12.16 -1.23
C ARG A 171 6.66 -12.96 -0.63
N GLY A 172 6.13 -13.93 -1.37
CA GLY A 172 4.91 -14.63 -1.02
C GLY A 172 3.68 -13.89 -1.55
N SER A 173 2.93 -14.60 -2.39
CA SER A 173 1.65 -14.15 -2.96
C SER A 173 0.51 -14.22 -1.94
N LEU A 174 -0.34 -13.19 -1.93
CA LEU A 174 -1.61 -13.10 -1.19
C LEU A 174 -2.80 -13.68 -1.97
N ILE A 175 -2.63 -13.96 -3.28
CA ILE A 175 -3.71 -14.42 -4.17
C ILE A 175 -3.54 -15.91 -4.49
N SER A 176 -2.63 -16.23 -5.40
CA SER A 176 -2.24 -17.60 -5.75
C SER A 176 -0.78 -17.61 -6.17
N GLN A 177 -0.04 -18.68 -5.87
CA GLN A 177 1.29 -18.86 -6.43
C GLN A 177 1.23 -19.65 -7.74
N GLU A 178 0.24 -20.52 -7.90
CA GLU A 178 0.12 -21.45 -9.04
C GLU A 178 0.07 -20.72 -10.37
N ASP A 179 -0.72 -19.65 -10.47
CA ASP A 179 -0.86 -18.88 -11.70
C ASP A 179 0.44 -18.16 -12.08
N LEU A 180 1.24 -17.71 -11.12
CA LEU A 180 2.55 -17.11 -11.36
C LEU A 180 3.52 -18.10 -12.02
N TYR A 181 3.57 -19.35 -11.57
CA TYR A 181 4.42 -20.37 -12.20
C TYR A 181 4.01 -20.60 -13.66
N LEU A 182 2.70 -20.71 -13.91
CA LEU A 182 2.17 -20.94 -15.26
C LEU A 182 2.45 -19.75 -16.19
N SER A 183 2.30 -18.52 -15.70
CA SER A 183 2.61 -17.28 -16.42
C SER A 183 4.11 -17.13 -16.70
N ILE A 184 4.97 -17.39 -15.72
CA ILE A 184 6.43 -17.36 -15.89
C ILE A 184 6.86 -18.36 -16.96
N ALA A 185 6.42 -19.61 -16.87
CA ALA A 185 6.73 -20.63 -17.87
C ALA A 185 6.19 -20.24 -19.26
N GLY A 186 4.99 -19.64 -19.33
CA GLY A 186 4.41 -19.15 -20.58
C GLY A 186 5.26 -18.09 -21.26
N CYS A 187 5.75 -17.13 -20.49
CA CYS A 187 6.64 -16.10 -21.03
C CYS A 187 8.01 -16.64 -21.41
N GLN A 188 8.57 -17.57 -20.62
CA GLN A 188 9.84 -18.23 -20.95
C GLN A 188 9.74 -18.99 -22.28
N GLU A 189 8.62 -19.68 -22.53
CA GLU A 189 8.36 -20.32 -23.83
C GLU A 189 8.28 -19.33 -24.98
N LYS A 190 7.52 -18.24 -24.83
CA LYS A 190 7.41 -17.19 -25.85
C LYS A 190 8.76 -16.54 -26.15
N ALA A 191 9.65 -16.47 -25.16
CA ALA A 191 11.00 -15.97 -25.30
C ALA A 191 12.02 -17.01 -25.82
N GLY A 192 11.60 -18.26 -26.07
CA GLY A 192 12.48 -19.35 -26.55
C GLY A 192 13.33 -20.02 -25.46
N ASN A 193 13.14 -19.66 -24.19
CA ASN A 193 13.87 -20.20 -23.04
C ASN A 193 13.25 -21.51 -22.55
N LEU A 194 13.28 -22.54 -23.42
CA LEU A 194 12.53 -23.79 -23.21
C LEU A 194 13.02 -24.60 -22.01
N LYS A 195 14.32 -24.55 -21.71
CA LYS A 195 14.91 -25.24 -20.55
C LYS A 195 14.43 -24.62 -19.24
N GLU A 196 14.42 -23.31 -19.17
CA GLU A 196 13.94 -22.54 -18.03
C GLU A 196 12.43 -22.74 -17.84
N ALA A 197 11.65 -22.76 -18.93
CA ALA A 197 10.22 -23.06 -18.87
C ALA A 197 9.95 -24.47 -18.30
N ALA A 198 10.65 -25.49 -18.79
CA ALA A 198 10.53 -26.85 -18.26
C ALA A 198 10.86 -26.91 -16.76
N ARG A 199 11.94 -26.25 -16.34
CA ARG A 199 12.33 -26.19 -14.93
C ARG A 199 11.28 -25.49 -14.06
N THR A 200 10.71 -24.39 -14.53
CA THR A 200 9.65 -23.67 -13.79
C THR A 200 8.39 -24.54 -13.64
N LEU A 201 7.99 -25.27 -14.68
CA LEU A 201 6.86 -26.18 -14.61
C LEU A 201 7.15 -27.38 -13.70
N GLU A 202 8.37 -27.92 -13.72
CA GLU A 202 8.77 -29.01 -12.83
C GLU A 202 8.67 -28.58 -11.36
N GLU A 203 9.22 -27.40 -11.03
CA GLU A 203 9.09 -26.78 -9.71
C GLU A 203 7.62 -26.61 -9.30
N PHE A 204 6.76 -26.17 -10.23
CA PHE A 204 5.33 -26.08 -10.02
C PHE A 204 4.70 -27.43 -9.65
N SER A 205 4.99 -28.51 -10.39
CA SER A 205 4.44 -29.83 -10.09
C SER A 205 4.92 -30.43 -8.78
N GLN A 206 6.15 -30.12 -8.37
CA GLN A 206 6.70 -30.56 -7.08
C GLN A 206 6.05 -29.78 -5.92
N LYS A 207 5.83 -28.48 -6.10
CA LYS A 207 5.27 -27.61 -5.06
C LYS A 207 3.76 -27.75 -4.90
N PHE A 208 3.04 -28.04 -5.99
CA PHE A 208 1.58 -28.16 -6.01
C PHE A 208 1.12 -29.49 -6.61
N PRO A 209 1.46 -30.64 -5.99
CA PRO A 209 1.21 -31.97 -6.55
C PRO A 209 -0.29 -32.32 -6.70
N GLN A 210 -1.17 -31.57 -6.04
CA GLN A 210 -2.63 -31.73 -6.12
C GLN A 210 -3.32 -30.62 -6.93
N SER A 211 -2.55 -29.76 -7.62
CA SER A 211 -3.14 -28.67 -8.40
C SER A 211 -4.01 -29.21 -9.54
N PRO A 212 -5.21 -28.63 -9.76
CA PRO A 212 -6.06 -28.98 -10.91
C PRO A 212 -5.41 -28.63 -12.26
N PHE A 213 -4.35 -27.80 -12.27
CA PHE A 213 -3.60 -27.48 -13.48
C PHE A 213 -2.63 -28.60 -13.89
N LEU A 214 -2.36 -29.61 -13.07
CA LEU A 214 -1.57 -30.81 -13.43
C LEU A 214 -2.40 -31.82 -14.26
N ASN A 215 -3.07 -31.30 -15.29
CA ASN A 215 -3.93 -32.04 -16.21
C ASN A 215 -3.15 -32.53 -17.45
N GLU A 216 -3.87 -33.09 -18.43
CA GLU A 216 -3.26 -33.60 -19.65
C GLU A 216 -2.52 -32.51 -20.45
N LEU A 217 -3.08 -31.31 -20.54
CA LEU A 217 -2.45 -30.19 -21.24
C LEU A 217 -1.11 -29.80 -20.60
N TYR A 218 -1.00 -29.87 -19.27
CA TYR A 218 0.28 -29.67 -18.59
C TYR A 218 1.31 -30.75 -18.97
N ARG A 219 0.91 -32.03 -19.03
CA ARG A 219 1.81 -33.13 -19.39
C ARG A 219 2.30 -33.02 -20.83
N GLU A 220 1.40 -32.72 -21.76
CA GLU A 220 1.75 -32.47 -23.17
C GLU A 220 2.72 -31.30 -23.29
N ARG A 221 2.43 -30.19 -22.60
CA ARG A 221 3.31 -29.01 -22.56
C ARG A 221 4.69 -29.37 -22.01
N MET A 222 4.77 -30.09 -20.90
CA MET A 222 6.02 -30.53 -20.31
C MET A 222 6.82 -31.44 -21.27
N ASN A 223 6.18 -32.45 -21.87
CA ASN A 223 6.81 -33.37 -22.82
C ASN A 223 7.37 -32.64 -24.05
N ARG A 224 6.64 -31.65 -24.56
CA ARG A 224 7.11 -30.81 -25.66
C ARG A 224 8.35 -30.02 -25.27
N LEU A 225 8.35 -29.41 -24.08
CA LEU A 225 9.48 -28.61 -23.61
C LEU A 225 10.72 -29.44 -23.37
N THR A 226 10.60 -30.60 -22.73
CA THR A 226 11.75 -31.49 -22.48
C THR A 226 12.32 -32.07 -23.77
N SER A 227 11.47 -32.49 -24.71
CA SER A 227 11.90 -32.98 -26.02
C SER A 227 12.59 -31.89 -26.85
N SER A 228 12.01 -30.68 -26.88
CA SER A 228 12.56 -29.56 -27.65
C SER A 228 13.83 -28.99 -27.01
N ALA A 229 13.92 -28.96 -25.69
CA ALA A 229 15.13 -28.59 -24.95
C ALA A 229 16.29 -29.57 -25.16
N ALA A 230 16.00 -30.86 -25.37
CA ALA A 230 16.98 -31.89 -25.68
C ALA A 230 17.50 -31.78 -27.13
N ALA A 231 16.66 -31.30 -28.06
CA ALA A 231 17.02 -31.12 -29.48
C ALA A 231 17.83 -29.83 -29.77
N ALA A 232 17.85 -28.85 -28.85
CA ALA A 232 18.57 -27.60 -29.03
C ALA A 232 20.11 -27.83 -28.98
N PRO A 233 20.88 -27.40 -29.99
CA PRO A 233 22.33 -27.61 -30.03
C PRO A 233 23.01 -26.93 -28.84
N ALA A 234 24.00 -27.60 -28.25
CA ALA A 234 24.76 -27.06 -27.12
C ALA A 234 25.39 -25.70 -27.50
N PRO A 235 25.34 -24.68 -26.61
CA PRO A 235 25.98 -23.41 -26.89
C PRO A 235 27.47 -23.62 -27.15
N PRO A 236 28.09 -22.90 -28.12
CA PRO A 236 29.48 -23.09 -28.47
C PRO A 236 30.35 -22.93 -27.22
N ARG A 237 31.12 -23.97 -26.89
CA ARG A 237 32.10 -23.90 -25.79
C ARG A 237 33.02 -22.72 -26.06
N LYS A 238 33.04 -21.75 -25.14
CA LYS A 238 34.02 -20.66 -25.19
C LYS A 238 35.42 -21.29 -25.24
N PRO A 239 36.30 -20.87 -26.15
CA PRO A 239 37.67 -21.39 -26.19
C PRO A 239 38.33 -21.10 -24.84
N ALA A 240 38.94 -22.13 -24.26
CA ALA A 240 39.78 -21.96 -23.08
C ALA A 240 40.90 -20.98 -23.43
N LYS A 241 41.07 -19.96 -22.59
CA LYS A 241 42.21 -19.04 -22.65
C LYS A 241 43.46 -19.72 -22.11
#